data_AF-A0A183D8P1-F1
#
_entry.id   AF-A0A183D8P1-F1
#
_cell.length_a   1.000
_cell.length_b   1.000
_cell.length_c   1.000
_cell.angle_alpha   90.00
_cell.angle_beta   90.00
_cell.angle_gamma   90.00
#
_symmetry.space_group_name_H-M   'P 1'
#
loop_
_entity.id
_entity.type
_entity.pdbx_description
1 polymer ?
#
loop_
_entity_poly.entity_id
_entity_poly.type
_entity_poly.pdbx_seq_one_letter_code
_entity_poly.pdbx_strand_id
1 'polypeptide(L)'
;MKMLDKIWPDKVLAILEGGYYSGSYTECAAMAVRGLRRMPLPKLQHPKQINPCMAETLWNALCHHAHRWSCVAEHLEKLQCMQIRHGLPRYVPPTVKLFAGTGFRKLWNAVQELKVARTRDWIPGMSDDDVKIARAKVNEYIQQYEYDAPADELSEDELLEQLLWHPERRGEAFLKSIPTTLFFYNAMRECMDSRDGKYLIIDMYAYRQAAHMYRAQQKNSGSK
;
A
#
# COMPACT_ATOMS: atom_id res chain seq x y z
N MET A 1 9.63 12.29 5.24
CA MET A 1 9.44 13.63 5.84
C MET A 1 10.52 14.63 5.46
N LYS A 2 11.83 14.33 5.62
CA LYS A 2 12.93 15.26 5.24
C LYS A 2 12.82 15.85 3.83
N MET A 3 12.47 15.04 2.83
CA MET A 3 12.28 15.55 1.45
C MET A 3 11.15 16.57 1.34
N LEU A 4 10.03 16.38 2.06
CA LEU A 4 8.92 17.31 2.06
C LEU A 4 9.26 18.61 2.81
N ASP A 5 9.94 18.51 3.95
CA ASP A 5 10.38 19.68 4.73
C ASP A 5 11.42 20.51 3.97
N LYS A 6 12.27 19.89 3.13
CA LYS A 6 13.15 20.63 2.22
C LYS A 6 12.40 21.50 1.21
N ILE A 7 11.25 21.04 0.72
CA ILE A 7 10.43 21.77 -0.28
C ILE A 7 9.56 22.83 0.43
N TRP A 8 8.99 22.48 1.59
CA TRP A 8 8.12 23.34 2.38
C TRP A 8 8.57 23.42 3.84
N PRO A 9 9.64 24.18 4.14
CA PRO A 9 10.19 24.27 5.49
C PRO A 9 9.14 24.69 6.52
N ASP A 10 9.08 23.94 7.62
CA ASP A 10 8.24 24.26 8.79
C ASP A 10 6.73 24.29 8.51
N LYS A 11 6.31 23.73 7.35
CA LYS A 11 4.92 23.67 6.87
C LYS A 11 4.43 22.25 6.63
N VAL A 12 5.19 21.24 7.07
CA VAL A 12 4.82 19.83 6.94
C VAL A 12 4.14 19.35 8.22
N LEU A 13 2.86 19.01 8.11
CA LEU A 13 2.12 18.31 9.16
C LEU A 13 2.09 16.80 8.82
N ALA A 14 2.62 15.97 9.71
CA ALA A 14 2.50 14.52 9.60
C ALA A 14 1.32 14.03 10.45
N ILE A 15 0.34 13.39 9.81
CA ILE A 15 -0.83 12.80 10.46
C ILE A 15 -0.64 11.28 10.48
N LEU A 16 -0.90 10.69 11.64
CA LEU A 16 -0.79 9.27 11.88
C LEU A 16 -2.04 8.55 11.34
N GLU A 17 -1.84 7.63 10.39
CA GLU A 17 -2.91 6.86 9.74
C GLU A 17 -2.84 5.37 10.15
N GLY A 18 -2.74 4.44 9.19
CA GLY A 18 -2.58 3.01 9.46
C GLY A 18 -1.23 2.65 10.09
N GLY A 19 -1.15 1.44 10.66
CA GLY A 19 0.02 1.00 11.42
C GLY A 19 -0.35 -0.07 12.43
N TYR A 20 -0.47 -1.31 11.97
CA TYR A 20 -1.11 -2.37 12.76
C TYR A 20 -0.12 -3.15 13.64
N TYR A 21 1.18 -2.97 13.44
CA TYR A 21 2.21 -3.50 14.31
C TYR A 21 2.91 -2.37 15.07
N SER A 22 2.71 -2.31 16.38
CA SER A 22 3.19 -1.20 17.22
C SER A 22 4.71 -1.05 17.21
N GLY A 23 5.46 -2.15 17.09
CA GLY A 23 6.92 -2.13 17.05
C GLY A 23 7.47 -1.35 15.86
N SER A 24 7.11 -1.74 14.64
CA SER A 24 7.55 -1.02 13.44
C SER A 24 6.92 0.36 13.34
N TYR A 25 5.69 0.52 13.81
CA TYR A 25 5.00 1.80 13.77
C TYR A 25 5.69 2.88 14.62
N THR A 26 6.09 2.50 15.85
CA THR A 26 6.80 3.41 16.76
C THR A 26 8.13 3.85 16.15
N GLU A 27 8.87 2.90 15.55
CA GLU A 27 10.14 3.20 14.90
C GLU A 27 9.96 4.13 13.68
N CYS A 28 8.99 3.83 12.80
CA CYS A 28 8.65 4.69 11.67
C CYS A 28 8.27 6.10 12.11
N ALA A 29 7.48 6.24 13.18
CA ALA A 29 7.10 7.54 13.73
C ALA A 29 8.32 8.29 14.29
N ALA A 30 9.21 7.61 15.01
CA ALA A 30 10.46 8.18 15.51
C ALA A 30 11.34 8.71 14.36
N MET A 31 11.53 7.93 13.29
CA MET A 31 12.28 8.36 12.10
C MET A 31 11.60 9.51 11.35
N ALA A 32 10.26 9.52 11.28
CA ALA A 32 9.52 10.64 10.70
C ALA A 32 9.75 11.93 11.49
N VAL A 33 9.68 11.88 12.83
CA VAL A 33 9.95 13.03 13.72
C VAL A 33 11.40 13.49 13.59
N ARG A 34 12.38 12.58 13.55
CA ARG A 34 13.79 12.95 13.29
C ARG A 34 13.93 13.71 11.97
N GLY A 35 13.27 13.23 10.92
CA GLY A 35 13.28 13.87 9.60
C GLY A 35 12.67 15.28 9.61
N LEU A 36 11.59 15.49 10.36
CA LEU A 36 10.97 16.82 10.55
C LEU A 36 11.84 17.76 11.39
N ARG A 37 12.55 17.22 12.39
CA ARG A 37 13.51 17.97 13.21
C ARG A 37 14.85 18.22 12.52
N ARG A 38 14.97 17.85 11.23
CA ARG A 38 16.21 17.95 10.43
C ARG A 38 17.41 17.25 11.09
N MET A 39 17.14 16.23 11.91
CA MET A 39 18.18 15.42 12.54
C MET A 39 18.82 14.48 11.51
N PRO A 40 20.05 14.00 11.76
CA PRO A 40 20.62 12.91 10.98
C PRO A 40 19.66 11.71 10.90
N LEU A 41 19.48 11.19 9.69
CA LEU A 41 18.71 9.98 9.39
C LEU A 41 19.69 8.85 9.10
N PRO A 42 19.32 7.58 9.38
CA PRO A 42 20.22 6.47 9.12
C PRO A 42 20.49 6.34 7.62
N LYS A 43 21.71 5.94 7.27
CA LYS A 43 22.13 5.66 5.91
C LYS A 43 21.19 4.61 5.31
N LEU A 44 20.64 4.92 4.14
CA LEU A 44 19.85 3.96 3.37
C LEU A 44 20.78 3.21 2.42
N GLN A 45 20.66 1.89 2.41
CA GLN A 45 21.25 1.05 1.38
C GLN A 45 20.21 0.85 0.27
N HIS A 46 20.51 1.37 -0.92
CA HIS A 46 19.62 1.21 -2.06
C HIS A 46 19.63 -0.25 -2.55
N PRO A 47 18.48 -0.85 -2.86
CA PRO A 47 18.46 -2.14 -3.52
C PRO A 47 19.08 -2.00 -4.91
N LYS A 48 19.73 -3.07 -5.40
CA LYS A 48 20.29 -3.10 -6.76
C LYS A 48 19.25 -2.79 -7.84
N GLN A 49 18.00 -3.19 -7.59
CA GLN A 49 16.89 -2.95 -8.51
C GLN A 49 15.58 -2.88 -7.73
N ILE A 50 14.68 -1.98 -8.13
CA ILE A 50 13.34 -1.91 -7.54
C ILE A 50 12.52 -3.15 -7.89
N ASN A 51 11.56 -3.48 -7.01
CA ASN A 51 10.60 -4.55 -7.25
C ASN A 51 9.87 -4.32 -8.60
N PRO A 52 9.76 -5.33 -9.47
CA PRO A 52 9.13 -5.18 -10.79
C PRO A 52 7.64 -4.80 -10.71
N CYS A 53 6.89 -5.22 -9.67
CA CYS A 53 5.51 -4.76 -9.45
C CYS A 53 5.45 -3.24 -9.20
N MET A 54 6.45 -2.70 -8.49
CA MET A 54 6.57 -1.27 -8.26
C MET A 54 6.94 -0.53 -9.55
N ALA A 55 7.87 -1.09 -10.34
CA ALA A 55 8.25 -0.54 -11.63
C ALA A 55 7.04 -0.41 -12.56
N GLU A 56 6.23 -1.48 -12.69
CA GLU A 56 5.00 -1.45 -13.48
C GLU A 56 3.99 -0.42 -12.96
N THR A 57 3.84 -0.30 -11.64
CA THR A 57 2.96 0.68 -11.01
C THR A 57 3.38 2.11 -11.35
N LEU A 58 4.69 2.40 -11.26
CA LEU A 58 5.24 3.72 -11.58
C LEU A 58 5.08 4.05 -13.06
N TRP A 59 5.39 3.13 -13.97
CA TRP A 59 5.13 3.30 -15.40
C TRP A 59 3.67 3.64 -15.70
N ASN A 60 2.75 2.86 -15.14
CA ASN A 60 1.32 3.08 -15.33
C ASN A 60 0.86 4.43 -14.76
N ALA A 61 1.38 4.83 -13.60
CA ALA A 61 1.07 6.11 -12.98
C ALA A 61 1.58 7.28 -13.83
N LEU A 62 2.83 7.22 -14.31
CA LEU A 62 3.41 8.24 -15.19
C LEU A 62 2.60 8.37 -16.48
N CYS A 63 2.30 7.25 -17.16
CA CYS A 63 1.46 7.25 -18.36
C CYS A 63 0.06 7.81 -18.10
N HIS A 64 -0.55 7.48 -16.95
CA HIS A 64 -1.89 7.95 -16.61
C HIS A 64 -1.93 9.44 -16.26
N HIS A 65 -0.87 10.01 -15.69
CA HIS A 65 -0.85 11.39 -15.21
C HIS A 65 -0.19 12.38 -16.19
N ALA A 66 0.60 11.91 -17.16
CA ALA A 66 1.36 12.76 -18.08
C ALA A 66 0.51 13.78 -18.86
N HIS A 67 -0.74 13.47 -19.20
CA HIS A 67 -1.60 14.42 -19.92
C HIS A 67 -2.06 15.61 -19.07
N ARG A 68 -1.90 15.56 -17.74
CA ARG A 68 -2.32 16.62 -16.82
C ARG A 68 -1.15 17.40 -16.22
N TRP A 69 0.04 16.79 -16.14
CA TRP A 69 1.17 17.35 -15.41
C TRP A 69 2.42 17.36 -16.31
N SER A 70 2.90 18.55 -16.68
CA SER A 70 4.04 18.72 -17.59
C SER A 70 5.33 18.09 -17.07
N CYS A 71 5.62 18.23 -15.78
CA CYS A 71 6.78 17.59 -15.16
C CYS A 71 6.73 16.06 -15.22
N VAL A 72 5.53 15.48 -15.12
CA VAL A 72 5.31 14.04 -15.25
C VAL A 72 5.51 13.61 -16.71
N ALA A 73 5.02 14.40 -17.67
CA ALA A 73 5.23 14.14 -19.09
C ALA A 73 6.71 14.16 -19.46
N GLU A 74 7.46 15.15 -18.96
CA GLU A 74 8.91 15.25 -19.16
C GLU A 74 9.63 14.02 -18.59
N HIS A 75 9.32 13.64 -17.35
CA HIS A 75 9.94 12.48 -16.72
C HIS A 75 9.57 11.16 -17.41
N LEU A 76 8.32 11.03 -17.87
CA LEU A 76 7.89 9.90 -18.69
C LEU A 76 8.71 9.84 -19.99
N GLU A 77 8.94 10.96 -20.67
CA GLU A 77 9.73 10.96 -21.89
C GLU A 77 11.18 10.58 -21.63
N LYS A 78 11.81 11.09 -20.56
CA LYS A 78 13.17 10.65 -20.15
C LYS A 78 13.24 9.13 -19.97
N LEU A 79 12.25 8.56 -19.28
CA LEU A 79 12.20 7.12 -19.05
C LEU A 79 11.94 6.32 -20.34
N GLN A 80 11.12 6.84 -21.26
CA GLN A 80 10.92 6.25 -22.58
C GLN A 80 12.21 6.32 -23.44
N CYS A 81 12.96 7.41 -23.37
CA CYS A 81 14.28 7.51 -23.99
C CYS A 81 15.26 6.50 -23.39
N MET A 82 15.20 6.26 -22.07
CA MET A 82 16.03 5.26 -21.40
C MET A 82 15.74 3.84 -21.90
N GLN A 83 14.45 3.46 -22.06
CA GLN A 83 14.08 2.20 -22.73
C GLN A 83 14.77 2.06 -24.10
N ILE A 84 14.63 3.09 -24.95
CA ILE A 84 15.16 3.07 -26.33
C ILE A 84 16.69 2.97 -26.33
N ARG A 85 17.38 3.70 -25.45
CA ARG A 85 18.84 3.66 -25.30
C ARG A 85 19.34 2.26 -24.97
N HIS A 86 18.57 1.47 -24.22
CA HIS A 86 18.88 0.08 -23.88
C HIS A 86 18.35 -0.94 -24.90
N GLY A 87 17.94 -0.50 -26.09
CA GLY A 87 17.43 -1.38 -27.14
C GLY A 87 16.05 -1.97 -26.86
N LEU A 88 15.32 -1.42 -25.90
CA LEU A 88 13.98 -1.85 -25.54
C LEU A 88 12.93 -0.96 -26.20
N PRO A 89 11.74 -1.50 -26.55
CA PRO A 89 10.66 -0.69 -27.10
C PRO A 89 10.14 0.28 -26.04
N ARG A 90 9.50 1.37 -26.52
CA ARG A 90 8.75 2.27 -25.64
C ARG A 90 7.71 1.48 -24.85
N TYR A 91 7.60 1.77 -23.56
CA TYR A 91 6.60 1.16 -22.71
C TYR A 91 5.21 1.62 -23.14
N VAL A 92 4.31 0.66 -23.34
CA VAL A 92 2.89 0.91 -23.57
C VAL A 92 2.13 0.18 -22.47
N PRO A 93 1.33 0.88 -21.64
CA PRO A 93 0.49 0.25 -20.64
C PRO A 93 -0.35 -0.88 -21.26
N PRO A 94 -0.47 -2.05 -20.62
CA PRO A 94 -1.31 -3.13 -21.12
C PRO A 94 -2.75 -2.65 -21.33
N THR A 95 -3.26 -2.80 -22.55
CA THR A 95 -4.65 -2.47 -22.90
C THR A 95 -5.63 -3.45 -22.24
N VAL A 96 -5.22 -4.71 -22.13
CA VAL A 96 -5.95 -5.75 -21.41
C VAL A 96 -5.45 -5.78 -19.98
N LYS A 97 -6.25 -5.25 -19.06
CA LYS A 97 -6.06 -5.48 -17.63
C LYS A 97 -6.62 -6.88 -17.33
N LEU A 98 -5.74 -7.85 -17.08
CA LEU A 98 -6.12 -9.13 -16.49
C LEU A 98 -6.62 -8.85 -15.08
N PHE A 99 -7.90 -8.50 -14.97
CA PHE A 99 -8.54 -8.38 -13.68
C PHE A 99 -8.82 -9.81 -13.22
N ALA A 100 -7.91 -10.37 -12.42
CA ALA A 100 -8.04 -11.71 -11.83
C ALA A 100 -9.28 -11.87 -10.93
N GLY A 101 -10.05 -10.79 -10.72
CA GLY A 101 -11.33 -10.81 -10.05
C GLY A 101 -12.48 -10.45 -10.98
N THR A 102 -12.74 -11.18 -12.07
CA THR A 102 -14.01 -11.02 -12.80
C THR A 102 -15.17 -11.14 -11.80
N GLY A 103 -15.90 -10.05 -11.57
CA GLY A 103 -16.92 -9.97 -10.51
C GLY A 103 -16.47 -9.32 -9.20
N PHE A 104 -15.18 -9.18 -8.90
CA PHE A 104 -14.66 -8.51 -7.69
C PHE A 104 -15.14 -7.07 -7.60
N ARG A 105 -15.18 -6.31 -8.70
CA ARG A 105 -15.72 -4.94 -8.66
C ARG A 105 -17.21 -4.92 -8.34
N LYS A 106 -17.98 -5.88 -8.86
CA LYS A 106 -19.41 -6.03 -8.54
C LYS A 106 -19.59 -6.42 -7.07
N LEU A 107 -18.75 -7.35 -6.59
CA LEU A 107 -18.71 -7.81 -5.20
C LEU A 107 -18.38 -6.67 -4.24
N TRP A 108 -17.33 -5.88 -4.56
CA TRP A 108 -16.93 -4.71 -3.79
C TRP A 108 -18.04 -3.66 -3.74
N ASN A 109 -18.66 -3.34 -4.89
CA ASN A 109 -19.79 -2.42 -4.91
C ASN A 109 -20.95 -2.92 -4.03
N ALA A 110 -21.28 -4.22 -4.07
CA ALA A 110 -22.33 -4.80 -3.22
C ALA A 110 -21.98 -4.71 -1.71
N VAL A 111 -20.72 -4.98 -1.33
CA VAL A 111 -20.24 -4.81 0.04
C VAL A 111 -20.36 -3.36 0.50
N GLN A 112 -20.05 -2.39 -0.39
CA GLN A 112 -20.21 -0.96 -0.11
C GLN A 112 -21.68 -0.56 0.05
N GLU A 113 -22.57 -1.02 -0.84
CA GLU A 113 -24.02 -0.76 -0.76
C GLU A 113 -24.65 -1.29 0.52
N LEU A 114 -24.23 -2.49 0.94
CA LEU A 114 -24.70 -3.11 2.18
C LEU A 114 -24.06 -2.49 3.44
N LYS A 115 -23.11 -1.56 3.29
CA LYS A 115 -22.31 -0.94 4.37
C LYS A 115 -21.57 -1.96 5.26
N VAL A 116 -21.10 -3.04 4.65
CA VAL A 116 -20.49 -4.20 5.35
C VAL A 116 -18.97 -4.11 5.39
N ALA A 117 -18.37 -2.91 5.43
CA ALA A 117 -16.92 -2.76 5.38
C ALA A 117 -16.32 -2.13 6.65
N ARG A 118 -15.61 -2.96 7.43
CA ARG A 118 -14.66 -2.60 8.47
C ARG A 118 -13.46 -3.50 8.25
N THR A 119 -12.42 -2.93 7.68
CA THR A 119 -11.18 -3.62 7.30
C THR A 119 -10.33 -4.04 8.49
N ARG A 120 -10.70 -3.60 9.71
CA ARG A 120 -9.85 -3.76 10.91
C ARG A 120 -9.76 -5.20 11.42
N ASP A 121 -10.80 -6.00 11.17
CA ASP A 121 -10.88 -7.39 11.64
C ASP A 121 -10.78 -8.41 10.48
N TRP A 122 -10.53 -7.93 9.25
CA TRP A 122 -10.42 -8.78 8.06
C TRP A 122 -9.11 -9.57 8.05
N ILE A 123 -8.03 -8.95 8.54
CA ILE A 123 -6.73 -9.62 8.66
C ILE A 123 -6.57 -9.98 10.14
N PRO A 124 -6.49 -11.27 10.50
CA PRO A 124 -6.21 -11.64 11.88
C PRO A 124 -4.91 -10.98 12.33
N GLY A 125 -4.86 -10.57 13.60
CA GLY A 125 -3.62 -10.10 14.19
C GLY A 125 -2.50 -11.13 14.02
N MET A 126 -1.26 -10.67 14.03
CA MET A 126 -0.10 -11.56 13.98
C MET A 126 -0.13 -12.54 15.17
N SER A 127 0.26 -13.79 14.91
CA SER A 127 0.45 -14.77 15.98
C SER A 127 1.57 -14.34 16.93
N ASP A 128 1.63 -14.90 18.14
CA ASP A 128 2.72 -14.60 19.09
C ASP A 128 4.10 -14.91 18.50
N ASP A 129 4.21 -15.95 17.67
CA ASP A 129 5.46 -16.30 17.01
C ASP A 129 5.81 -15.31 15.89
N ASP A 130 4.84 -14.88 15.08
CA ASP A 130 5.04 -13.83 14.09
C ASP A 130 5.45 -12.50 14.75
N VAL A 131 4.86 -12.17 15.91
CA VAL A 131 5.22 -10.98 16.69
C VAL A 131 6.67 -11.06 17.17
N LYS A 132 7.15 -12.22 17.64
CA LYS A 132 8.55 -12.43 18.04
C LYS A 132 9.49 -12.27 16.85
N ILE A 133 9.18 -12.89 15.72
CA ILE A 133 9.97 -12.80 14.47
C ILE A 133 10.03 -11.35 13.99
N ALA A 134 8.88 -10.67 13.91
CA ALA A 134 8.79 -9.28 13.48
C ALA A 134 9.62 -8.37 14.40
N ARG A 135 9.54 -8.57 15.72
CA ARG A 135 10.31 -7.79 16.70
C ARG A 135 11.81 -7.98 16.52
N ALA A 136 12.25 -9.24 16.36
CA ALA A 136 13.65 -9.56 16.16
C ALA A 136 14.19 -8.86 14.89
N LYS A 137 13.46 -8.93 13.78
CA LYS A 137 13.85 -8.27 12.52
C LYS A 137 13.90 -6.75 12.62
N VAL A 138 12.93 -6.13 13.30
CA VAL A 138 12.94 -4.68 13.52
C VAL A 138 14.15 -4.26 14.38
N ASN A 139 14.42 -4.99 15.45
CA ASN A 139 15.56 -4.70 16.32
C ASN A 139 16.89 -4.89 15.60
N GLU A 140 17.05 -5.95 14.81
CA GLU A 140 18.23 -6.17 13.97
C GLU A 140 18.42 -5.03 12.99
N TYR A 141 17.35 -4.57 12.33
CA TYR A 141 17.42 -3.44 11.40
C TYR A 141 17.83 -2.13 12.09
N ILE A 142 17.31 -1.86 13.29
CA ILE A 142 17.69 -0.68 14.09
C ILE A 142 19.17 -0.74 14.49
N GLN A 143 19.70 -1.92 14.83
CA GLN A 143 21.11 -2.09 15.19
C GLN A 143 22.07 -1.79 14.01
N GLN A 144 21.59 -1.86 12.77
CA GLN A 144 22.36 -1.57 11.56
C GLN A 144 22.33 -0.08 11.17
N TYR A 145 21.71 0.79 11.96
CA TYR A 145 21.63 2.21 11.65
C TYR A 145 22.98 2.91 11.74
N GLU A 146 23.45 3.40 10.60
CA GLU A 146 24.61 4.27 10.50
C GLU A 146 24.15 5.72 10.32
N TYR A 147 24.35 6.57 11.32
CA TYR A 147 23.94 7.99 11.26
C TYR A 147 25.05 8.93 10.79
N ASP A 148 26.30 8.48 10.86
CA ASP A 148 27.48 9.32 10.65
C ASP A 148 27.94 9.37 9.18
N ALA A 149 27.33 8.54 8.32
CA ALA A 149 27.61 8.50 6.89
C ALA A 149 26.37 8.94 6.07
N PRO A 150 26.55 9.74 5.00
CA PRO A 150 25.46 10.04 4.09
C PRO A 150 25.01 8.79 3.31
N ALA A 151 23.74 8.77 2.90
CA ALA A 151 23.26 7.81 1.91
C ALA A 151 23.86 8.12 0.54
N ASP A 152 24.19 7.08 -0.19
CA ASP A 152 24.72 7.21 -1.55
C ASP A 152 23.55 7.60 -2.47
N GLU A 153 23.56 8.83 -3.00
CA GLU A 153 22.50 9.29 -3.89
C GLU A 153 22.70 8.71 -5.29
N LEU A 154 21.66 8.07 -5.82
CA LEU A 154 21.64 7.59 -7.20
C LEU A 154 21.51 8.77 -8.16
N SER A 155 22.25 8.74 -9.25
CA SER A 155 22.08 9.65 -10.38
C SER A 155 20.71 9.47 -11.06
N GLU A 156 20.31 10.46 -11.87
CA GLU A 156 19.06 10.37 -12.63
C GLU A 156 19.07 9.15 -13.56
N ASP A 157 20.19 8.86 -14.23
CA ASP A 157 20.33 7.70 -15.11
C ASP A 157 20.19 6.38 -14.33
N GLU A 158 20.84 6.24 -13.18
CA GLU A 158 20.71 5.05 -12.33
C GLU A 158 19.28 4.84 -11.80
N LEU A 159 18.54 5.92 -11.53
CA LEU A 159 17.14 5.86 -11.14
C LEU A 159 16.24 5.41 -12.29
N LEU A 160 16.48 5.93 -13.50
CA LEU A 160 15.73 5.55 -14.70
C LEU A 160 16.04 4.11 -15.12
N GLU A 161 17.29 3.67 -15.02
CA GLU A 161 17.72 2.30 -15.32
C GLU A 161 17.02 1.27 -14.42
N GLN A 162 16.82 1.59 -13.15
CA GLN A 162 16.06 0.74 -12.24
C GLN A 162 14.62 0.50 -12.69
N LEU A 163 14.06 1.38 -13.51
CA LEU A 163 12.69 1.33 -14.02
C LEU A 163 12.58 0.66 -15.40
N LEU A 164 13.68 0.22 -16.02
CA LEU A 164 13.62 -0.47 -17.32
C LEU A 164 12.63 -1.65 -17.28
N TRP A 165 11.79 -1.75 -18.30
CA TRP A 165 10.72 -2.72 -18.45
C TRP A 165 10.94 -3.62 -19.67
N HIS A 166 11.05 -4.91 -19.41
CA HIS A 166 11.31 -5.96 -20.39
C HIS A 166 10.55 -7.24 -20.04
N PRO A 167 10.45 -8.23 -20.96
CA PRO A 167 9.61 -9.42 -20.77
C PRO A 167 9.88 -10.21 -19.49
N GLU A 168 11.14 -10.34 -19.07
CA GLU A 168 11.51 -11.03 -17.84
C GLU A 168 10.93 -10.35 -16.61
N ARG A 169 11.00 -9.02 -16.53
CA ARG A 169 10.41 -8.24 -15.42
C ARG A 169 8.90 -8.33 -15.39
N ARG A 170 8.26 -8.39 -16.56
CA ARG A 170 6.83 -8.64 -16.65
C ARG A 170 6.48 -10.01 -16.05
N GLY A 171 7.25 -11.05 -16.39
CA GLY A 171 7.09 -12.39 -15.81
C GLY A 171 7.30 -12.38 -14.29
N GLU A 172 8.34 -11.70 -13.81
CA GLU A 172 8.64 -11.59 -12.39
C GLU A 172 7.54 -10.82 -11.62
N ALA A 173 7.04 -9.71 -12.17
CA ALA A 173 5.93 -8.95 -11.59
C ALA A 173 4.67 -9.83 -11.46
N PHE A 174 4.36 -10.61 -12.50
CA PHE A 174 3.25 -11.56 -12.48
C PHE A 174 3.43 -12.61 -11.36
N LEU A 175 4.58 -13.29 -11.33
CA LEU A 175 4.86 -14.32 -10.32
C LEU A 175 4.84 -13.78 -8.89
N LYS A 176 5.35 -12.57 -8.65
CA LYS A 176 5.33 -11.94 -7.32
C LYS A 176 3.94 -11.46 -6.89
N SER A 177 3.10 -11.03 -7.82
CA SER A 177 1.78 -10.45 -7.50
C SER A 177 0.68 -11.50 -7.35
N ILE A 178 0.77 -12.65 -8.03
CA ILE A 178 -0.25 -13.71 -7.99
C ILE A 178 -0.57 -14.18 -6.56
N PRO A 179 0.40 -14.55 -5.70
CA PRO A 179 0.07 -15.17 -4.40
C PRO A 179 -0.77 -14.24 -3.53
N THR A 180 -0.37 -12.97 -3.44
CA THR A 180 -1.10 -11.95 -2.68
C THR A 180 -2.47 -11.66 -3.30
N THR A 181 -2.55 -11.58 -4.64
CA THR A 181 -3.82 -11.35 -5.34
C THR A 181 -4.81 -12.50 -5.09
N LEU A 182 -4.34 -13.75 -5.18
CA LEU A 182 -5.16 -14.93 -4.91
C LEU A 182 -5.58 -15.00 -3.45
N PHE A 183 -4.71 -14.64 -2.50
CA PHE A 183 -5.05 -14.56 -1.08
C PHE A 183 -6.23 -13.62 -0.85
N PHE A 184 -6.15 -12.37 -1.34
CA PHE A 184 -7.25 -11.41 -1.18
C PHE A 184 -8.52 -11.84 -1.89
N TYR A 185 -8.42 -12.39 -3.10
CA TYR A 185 -9.57 -12.87 -3.85
C TYR A 185 -10.29 -14.01 -3.12
N ASN A 186 -9.54 -15.02 -2.65
CA ASN A 186 -10.10 -16.16 -1.95
C ASN A 186 -10.69 -15.74 -0.59
N ALA A 187 -9.99 -14.91 0.19
CA ALA A 187 -10.49 -14.41 1.47
C ALA A 187 -11.80 -13.63 1.30
N MET A 188 -11.93 -12.81 0.25
CA MET A 188 -13.16 -12.09 -0.03
C MET A 188 -14.29 -13.02 -0.46
N ARG A 189 -14.00 -14.06 -1.25
CA ARG A 189 -14.98 -15.07 -1.65
C ARG A 189 -15.49 -15.86 -0.44
N GLU A 190 -14.59 -16.35 0.41
CA GLU A 190 -14.92 -17.06 1.66
C GLU A 190 -15.78 -16.19 2.59
N CYS A 191 -15.43 -14.90 2.72
CA CYS A 191 -16.22 -13.93 3.48
C CYS A 191 -17.69 -13.87 3.01
N MET A 192 -17.93 -13.93 1.69
CA MET A 192 -19.26 -13.82 1.09
C MET A 192 -20.04 -15.14 1.15
N ASP A 193 -19.34 -16.27 1.09
CA ASP A 193 -19.94 -17.60 1.19
C ASP A 193 -20.25 -17.99 2.65
N SER A 194 -19.64 -17.30 3.62
CA SER A 194 -19.84 -17.62 5.03
C SER A 194 -21.25 -17.26 5.53
N ARG A 195 -21.92 -18.25 6.13
CA ARG A 195 -23.22 -18.11 6.80
C ARG A 195 -23.10 -17.89 8.32
N ASP A 196 -21.88 -17.96 8.86
CA ASP A 196 -21.63 -17.91 10.30
C ASP A 196 -21.60 -16.48 10.88
N GLY A 197 -21.78 -15.46 10.05
CA GLY A 197 -21.83 -14.06 10.47
C GLY A 197 -20.52 -13.52 11.03
N LYS A 198 -19.39 -14.23 10.92
CA LYS A 198 -18.09 -13.72 11.42
C LYS A 198 -17.59 -12.48 10.69
N TYR A 199 -18.16 -12.19 9.52
CA TYR A 199 -17.90 -10.97 8.77
C TYR A 199 -19.16 -10.11 8.62
N LEU A 200 -20.09 -10.20 9.57
CA LEU A 200 -21.27 -9.34 9.65
C LEU A 200 -20.87 -7.96 10.18
N ILE A 201 -20.26 -7.19 9.30
CA ILE A 201 -19.92 -5.81 9.58
C ILE A 201 -21.20 -5.01 9.41
N ILE A 202 -21.80 -4.58 10.51
CA ILE A 202 -22.86 -3.60 10.45
C ILE A 202 -22.20 -2.23 10.65
N ASP A 203 -22.50 -1.26 9.79
CA ASP A 203 -22.32 0.16 10.11
C ASP A 203 -22.83 0.35 11.55
N MET A 204 -21.92 0.56 12.52
CA MET A 204 -22.31 0.60 13.93
C MET A 204 -23.34 1.69 14.21
N TYR A 205 -23.45 2.71 13.35
CA TYR A 205 -24.54 3.68 13.41
C TYR A 205 -25.88 3.03 13.01
N ALA A 206 -25.93 2.34 11.88
CA ALA A 206 -27.11 1.57 11.46
C ALA A 206 -27.47 0.44 12.44
N TYR A 207 -26.48 -0.29 12.98
CA TYR A 207 -26.68 -1.29 14.03
C TYR A 207 -27.30 -0.69 15.28
N ARG A 208 -26.75 0.44 15.77
CA ARG A 208 -27.26 1.11 16.97
C ARG A 208 -28.67 1.61 16.77
N GLN A 209 -29.00 2.13 15.59
CA GLN A 209 -30.38 2.50 15.26
C GLN A 209 -31.32 1.29 15.23
N ALA A 210 -30.95 0.21 14.53
CA ALA A 210 -31.76 -0.99 14.45
C ALA A 210 -31.95 -1.66 15.82
N ALA A 211 -30.89 -1.75 16.63
CA ALA A 211 -30.96 -2.26 18.00
C ALA A 211 -31.82 -1.38 18.91
N HIS A 212 -31.79 -0.06 18.74
CA HIS A 212 -32.68 0.85 19.46
C HIS A 212 -34.15 0.64 19.07
N MET A 213 -34.44 0.53 17.77
CA MET A 213 -35.79 0.25 17.26
C MET A 213 -36.32 -1.09 17.75
N TYR A 214 -35.49 -2.14 17.74
CA TYR A 214 -35.86 -3.47 18.22
C TYR A 214 -36.14 -3.50 19.74
N ARG A 215 -35.32 -2.81 20.54
CA ARG A 215 -35.57 -2.64 21.99
C ARG A 215 -36.84 -1.85 22.28
N ALA A 216 -37.14 -0.83 21.47
CA ALA A 216 -38.37 -0.06 21.58
C ALA A 216 -39.60 -0.92 21.23
N GLN A 217 -39.50 -1.78 20.21
CA GLN A 217 -40.56 -2.72 19.82
C GLN A 217 -40.81 -3.79 20.90
N GLN A 218 -39.77 -4.35 21.51
CA GLN A 218 -39.92 -5.31 22.62
C GLN A 218 -40.55 -4.70 23.88
N LYS A 219 -40.28 -3.43 24.18
CA LYS A 219 -40.96 -2.72 25.27
C LYS A 219 -42.45 -2.52 25.01
N ASN A 220 -42.84 -2.32 23.74
CA ASN A 220 -44.24 -2.13 23.36
C ASN A 220 -45.03 -3.44 23.23
N SER A 221 -44.36 -4.58 23.01
CA SER A 221 -45.01 -5.90 22.95
C SER A 221 -45.13 -6.61 24.31
N GLY A 222 -44.44 -6.13 25.35
CA GLY A 222 -44.56 -6.61 26.73
C GLY A 222 -45.60 -5.92 27.60
N SER A 223 -46.44 -5.02 27.03
CA SER A 223 -47.57 -4.37 27.71
C SER A 223 -48.92 -4.87 27.18
N LYS A 224 -49.10 -6.20 27.18
CA LYS A 224 -50.42 -6.83 27.12
C LYS A 224 -50.53 -7.86 28.23
#